data_AF-A0A250VKN7-F1
#
_entry.id   AF-A0A250VKN7-F1
#
_cell.length_a   1.000
_cell.length_b   1.000
_cell.length_c   1.000
_cell.angle_alpha   90.00
_cell.angle_beta   90.00
_cell.angle_gamma   90.00
#
_symmetry.space_group_name_H-M   'P 1'
#
loop_
_entity.id
_entity.type
_entity.pdbx_description
1 polymer ?
#
loop_
_entity_poly.entity_id
_entity_poly.type
_entity_poly.pdbx_seq_one_letter_code
_entity_poly.pdbx_strand_id
1 'polypeptide(L)'
;MAALDLLGRRWTLRVIWELRGNGAPIGFRDLQRRCDGMSSSVLSTRLTELREAGIAASTATAAQPAWQLTALGDDLVTAMGPLLDWSRAWAERR
;
A
#
# COMPACT_ATOMS: atom_id res chain seq x y z
N MET A 1 -1.03 -17.96 -5.85
CA MET A 1 -1.97 -17.61 -4.75
C MET A 1 -2.21 -16.11 -4.89
N ALA A 2 -3.38 -15.68 -5.36
CA ALA A 2 -3.56 -14.32 -5.92
C ALA A 2 -3.07 -13.18 -5.02
N ALA A 3 -3.30 -13.25 -3.70
CA ALA A 3 -2.82 -12.25 -2.75
C ALA A 3 -1.29 -12.21 -2.67
N LEU A 4 -0.61 -13.35 -2.52
CA LEU A 4 0.86 -13.41 -2.44
C LEU A 4 1.51 -12.98 -3.76
N ASP A 5 0.88 -13.28 -4.90
CA ASP A 5 1.35 -12.85 -6.23
C ASP A 5 1.32 -11.32 -6.39
N LEU A 6 0.36 -10.64 -5.74
CA LEU A 6 0.27 -9.17 -5.67
C LEU A 6 1.28 -8.59 -4.67
N LEU A 7 1.35 -9.16 -3.46
CA LEU A 7 2.19 -8.66 -2.36
C LEU A 7 3.68 -8.88 -2.62
N GLY A 8 4.05 -9.93 -3.35
CA GLY A 8 5.43 -10.21 -3.74
C GLY A 8 5.98 -9.24 -4.80
N ARG A 9 5.14 -8.41 -5.42
CA ARG A 9 5.59 -7.40 -6.39
C ARG A 9 6.38 -6.32 -5.68
N ARG A 10 7.48 -5.91 -6.31
CA ARG A 10 8.33 -4.84 -5.79
C ARG A 10 7.49 -3.59 -5.52
N TRP A 11 7.70 -3.03 -4.32
CA TRP A 11 7.03 -1.85 -3.78
C TRP A 11 5.57 -2.00 -3.33
N THR A 12 4.86 -3.08 -3.64
CA THR A 12 3.43 -3.20 -3.27
C THR A 12 3.22 -3.08 -1.76
N LEU A 13 3.97 -3.84 -0.97
CA LEU A 13 3.90 -3.77 0.50
C LEU A 13 4.26 -2.38 1.04
N ARG A 14 5.22 -1.68 0.42
CA ARG A 14 5.57 -0.31 0.81
C ARG A 14 4.40 0.65 0.56
N VAL A 15 3.74 0.55 -0.59
CA VAL A 15 2.58 1.40 -0.91
C VAL A 15 1.43 1.14 0.07
N ILE A 16 1.10 -0.13 0.34
CA ILE A 16 0.07 -0.50 1.33
C ILE A 16 0.43 0.06 2.71
N TRP A 17 1.70 -0.05 3.12
CA TRP A 17 2.18 0.44 4.41
C TRP A 17 2.05 1.95 4.57
N GLU A 18 2.30 2.71 3.51
CA GLU A 18 2.13 4.16 3.55
C GLU A 18 0.65 4.58 3.54
N LEU A 19 -0.22 3.81 2.86
CA LEU A 19 -1.67 4.07 2.78
C LEU A 19 -2.45 3.72 4.04
N ARG A 20 -1.94 2.83 4.91
CA ARG A 20 -2.63 2.44 6.16
C ARG A 20 -2.84 3.59 7.15
N GLY A 21 -2.23 4.76 6.92
CA GLY A 21 -2.17 5.87 7.88
C GLY A 21 -3.55 6.45 8.18
N ASN A 22 -4.06 6.19 9.39
CA ASN A 22 -5.21 6.83 10.06
C ASN A 22 -6.51 6.97 9.24
N GLY A 23 -6.64 6.28 8.10
CA GLY A 23 -7.77 6.40 7.17
C GLY A 23 -7.81 7.71 6.37
N ALA A 24 -6.80 8.58 6.45
CA ALA A 24 -6.80 9.84 5.73
C ALA A 24 -6.25 9.66 4.30
N PRO A 25 -6.97 10.12 3.25
CA PRO A 25 -6.46 10.05 1.88
C PRO A 25 -5.14 10.80 1.70
N ILE A 26 -4.19 10.19 1.01
CA ILE A 26 -2.84 10.73 0.74
C ILE A 26 -2.72 11.11 -0.73
N GLY A 27 -2.32 12.35 -1.01
CA GLY A 27 -2.05 12.81 -2.37
C GLY A 27 -0.91 12.03 -3.03
N PHE A 28 -0.97 11.85 -4.35
CA PHE A 28 0.03 11.07 -5.12
C PHE A 28 1.49 11.50 -4.84
N ARG A 29 1.76 12.81 -4.82
CA ARG A 29 3.12 13.35 -4.58
C ARG A 29 3.61 13.04 -3.18
N ASP A 30 2.74 13.12 -2.19
CA ASP A 30 3.10 12.82 -0.80
C ASP A 30 3.38 11.34 -0.61
N LEU A 31 2.54 10.50 -1.21
CA LEU A 31 2.76 9.05 -1.22
C LEU A 31 4.08 8.69 -1.93
N GLN A 32 4.40 9.34 -3.05
CA GLN A 32 5.67 9.15 -3.75
C GLN A 32 6.87 9.52 -2.88
N ARG A 33 6.81 10.66 -2.16
CA ARG A 33 7.86 11.09 -1.23
C ARG A 33 8.08 10.09 -0.10
N ARG A 34 7.00 9.52 0.44
CA ARG A 34 7.05 8.49 1.49
C ARG A 34 7.60 7.15 0.98
N CYS A 35 7.52 6.89 -0.31
CA CYS A 35 8.07 5.69 -0.94
C CYS A 35 9.54 5.83 -1.39
N ASP A 36 10.36 6.58 -0.65
CA ASP A 36 11.81 6.68 -0.82
C ASP A 36 12.28 6.93 -2.27
N GLY A 37 11.58 7.81 -2.98
CA GLY A 37 11.97 8.21 -4.34
C GLY A 37 11.56 7.23 -5.45
N MET A 38 10.60 6.34 -5.19
CA MET A 38 9.94 5.54 -6.24
C MET A 38 9.56 6.43 -7.45
N SER A 39 9.79 5.93 -8.68
CA SER A 39 9.37 6.65 -9.88
C SER A 39 7.86 6.77 -9.94
N SER A 40 7.37 7.87 -10.53
CA SER A 40 5.93 8.12 -10.67
C SER A 40 5.25 7.06 -11.54
N SER A 41 5.95 6.49 -12.53
CA SER A 41 5.45 5.38 -13.34
C SER A 41 5.20 4.12 -12.50
N VAL A 42 6.17 3.72 -11.67
CA VAL A 42 6.02 2.54 -10.80
C VAL A 42 4.91 2.78 -9.77
N LEU A 43 4.84 3.96 -9.17
CA LEU A 43 3.76 4.27 -8.21
C LEU A 43 2.38 4.18 -8.87
N SER A 44 2.24 4.76 -10.07
CA SER A 44 0.99 4.70 -10.83
C SER A 44 0.58 3.26 -11.15
N THR A 45 1.51 2.41 -11.58
CA THR A 45 1.23 0.99 -11.84
C THR A 45 0.81 0.27 -10.55
N ARG A 46 1.49 0.50 -9.43
CA ARG A 46 1.14 -0.13 -8.14
C ARG A 46 -0.23 0.30 -7.65
N LEU A 47 -0.56 1.59 -7.74
CA LEU A 47 -1.88 2.10 -7.36
C LEU A 47 -3.00 1.57 -8.27
N THR A 48 -2.73 1.40 -9.56
CA THR A 48 -3.67 0.80 -10.50
C THR A 48 -3.95 -0.66 -10.15
N GLU A 49 -2.91 -1.46 -9.93
CA GLU A 49 -3.05 -2.87 -9.54
C GLU A 49 -3.78 -3.03 -8.20
N LEU A 50 -3.47 -2.18 -7.20
CA LEU A 50 -4.16 -2.18 -5.91
C LEU A 50 -5.63 -1.78 -6.05
N ARG A 51 -5.95 -0.86 -6.97
CA ARG A 51 -7.33 -0.48 -7.28
C ARG A 51 -8.09 -1.60 -7.96
N GLU A 52 -7.48 -2.27 -8.93
CA GLU A 52 -8.06 -3.42 -9.63
C GLU A 52 -8.29 -4.60 -8.67
N ALA A 53 -7.42 -4.78 -7.68
CA ALA A 53 -7.58 -5.76 -6.62
C ALA A 53 -8.59 -5.34 -5.53
N GLY A 54 -9.16 -4.14 -5.60
CA GLY A 54 -10.09 -3.61 -4.60
C GLY A 54 -9.46 -3.25 -3.26
N ILE A 55 -8.12 -3.17 -3.17
CA ILE A 55 -7.36 -2.87 -1.95
C ILE A 55 -7.23 -1.36 -1.71
N ALA A 56 -7.14 -0.56 -2.77
CA ALA A 56 -7.01 0.89 -2.67
C ALA A 56 -8.04 1.61 -3.55
N ALA A 57 -8.42 2.83 -3.15
CA ALA A 57 -9.32 3.69 -3.90
C ALA A 57 -8.74 5.10 -4.04
N SER A 58 -9.07 5.78 -5.14
CA SER A 58 -8.72 7.17 -5.39
C SER A 58 -9.96 8.07 -5.38
N THR A 59 -9.77 9.32 -4.98
CA THR A 59 -10.77 10.40 -5.10
C THR A 59 -10.79 10.95 -6.52
N ALA A 60 -11.16 10.09 -7.49
CA ALA A 60 -10.98 10.31 -8.93
C ALA A 60 -11.62 11.59 -9.50
N THR A 61 -12.54 12.23 -8.79
CA THR A 61 -13.21 13.48 -9.19
C THR A 61 -12.44 14.75 -8.80
N ALA A 62 -11.34 14.64 -8.05
CA ALA A 62 -10.55 15.78 -7.61
C ALA A 62 -9.51 16.19 -8.66
N ALA A 63 -9.23 17.49 -8.75
CA ALA A 63 -8.10 18.02 -9.53
C ALA A 63 -6.74 17.45 -9.07
N GLN A 64 -6.67 16.97 -7.83
CA GLN A 64 -5.52 16.27 -7.27
C GLN A 64 -6.02 14.98 -6.58
N PRO A 65 -5.88 13.80 -7.23
CA PRO A 65 -6.37 12.56 -6.66
C PRO A 65 -5.57 12.19 -5.41
N ALA A 66 -6.29 11.91 -4.33
CA ALA A 66 -5.79 11.31 -3.11
C ALA A 66 -6.19 9.83 -3.03
N TRP A 67 -5.35 9.04 -2.39
CA TRP A 67 -5.43 7.59 -2.31
C TRP A 67 -5.59 7.12 -0.86
N GLN A 68 -6.39 6.08 -0.65
CA GLN A 68 -6.61 5.45 0.65
C GLN A 68 -6.82 3.95 0.48
N LEU A 69 -6.65 3.19 1.57
CA LEU A 69 -7.10 1.80 1.61
C LEU A 69 -8.63 1.75 1.58
N THR A 70 -9.16 0.66 1.00
CA THR A 70 -10.57 0.28 1.17
C THR A 70 -10.72 -0.54 2.45
N ALA A 71 -11.95 -0.87 2.82
CA ALA A 71 -12.20 -1.83 3.91
C ALA A 71 -11.45 -3.16 3.70
N LEU A 72 -11.40 -3.66 2.46
CA LEU A 72 -10.63 -4.87 2.12
C LEU A 72 -9.11 -4.66 2.31
N GLY A 73 -8.61 -3.46 1.99
CA GLY A 73 -7.23 -3.10 2.23
C GLY A 73 -6.87 -3.03 3.71
N ASP A 74 -7.77 -2.49 4.54
CA ASP A 74 -7.60 -2.46 6.00
C ASP A 74 -7.65 -3.87 6.62
N ASP A 75 -8.55 -4.74 6.13
CA ASP A 75 -8.61 -6.15 6.52
C ASP A 75 -7.30 -6.87 6.16
N LEU A 76 -6.74 -6.59 4.99
CA LEU A 76 -5.44 -7.13 4.58
C LEU A 76 -4.31 -6.67 5.50
N VAL A 77 -4.26 -5.38 5.87
CA VAL A 77 -3.28 -4.86 6.84
C VAL A 77 -3.39 -5.58 8.18
N THR A 78 -4.62 -5.80 8.65
CA THR A 78 -4.90 -6.54 9.87
C THR A 78 -4.43 -7.99 9.77
N ALA A 79 -4.72 -8.68 8.67
CA ALA A 79 -4.31 -10.06 8.41
C ALA A 79 -2.78 -10.23 8.33
N MET A 80 -2.05 -9.19 7.91
CA MET A 80 -0.58 -9.18 7.91
C MET A 80 0.04 -8.98 9.31
N GLY A 81 -0.74 -8.58 10.31
CA GLY A 81 -0.27 -8.29 11.68
C GLY A 81 0.64 -9.39 12.26
N PRO A 82 0.21 -10.66 12.32
CA PRO A 82 1.03 -11.75 12.86
C PRO A 82 2.34 -11.96 12.09
N LEU A 83 2.34 -11.75 10.77
CA LEU A 83 3.55 -11.86 9.95
C LEU A 83 4.53 -10.72 10.26
N LEU A 84 4.03 -9.50 10.48
CA LEU A 84 4.85 -8.34 10.87
C LEU A 84 5.47 -8.53 12.25
N ASP A 85 4.71 -9.09 13.19
CA ASP A 85 5.21 -9.42 14.53
C ASP A 85 6.31 -10.47 14.48
N TRP A 86 6.09 -11.54 13.70
CA TRP A 86 7.11 -12.54 13.44
C TRP A 86 8.36 -11.93 12.80
N SER A 87 8.19 -11.04 11.80
CA SER A 87 9.31 -10.40 11.11
C SER A 87 10.18 -9.56 12.05
N ARG A 88 9.58 -8.91 13.05
CA ARG A 88 10.30 -8.15 14.08
C ARG A 88 11.10 -9.09 14.99
N ALA A 89 10.45 -10.12 15.53
CA ALA A 89 11.12 -11.12 16.36
C ALA A 89 12.25 -11.86 15.62
N TRP A 90 12.09 -12.08 14.32
CA TRP A 90 13.15 -12.67 13.48
C TRP A 90 14.35 -11.74 13.31
N ALA A 91 14.12 -10.44 13.09
CA ALA A 91 15.19 -9.45 12.94
C ALA A 91 16.04 -9.31 14.22
N GLU A 92 15.42 -9.45 15.40
CA GLU A 92 16.12 -9.42 16.70
C GLU A 92 17.00 -10.66 16.97
N ARG A 93 16.69 -11.78 16.31
CA ARG A 93 17.41 -13.06 16.47
C ARG A 93 18.54 -13.25 15.46
N ARG A 94 18.69 -12.33 14.51
CA ARG A 94 19.66 -12.42 13.43
C ARG A 94 20.90 -11.57 13.71
#